data_AF-A0A9D5FIQ3-F1
#
_entry.id   AF-A0A9D5FIQ3-F1
#
_cell.length_a   1.000
_cell.length_b   1.000
_cell.length_c   1.000
_cell.angle_alpha   90.00
_cell.angle_beta   90.00
_cell.angle_gamma   90.00
#
_symmetry.space_group_name_H-M   'P 1'
#
loop_
_entity.id
_entity.type
_entity.pdbx_description
1 polymer ?
#
loop_
_entity_poly.entity_id
_entity_poly.type
_entity_poly.pdbx_seq_one_letter_code
_entity_poly.pdbx_strand_id
1 'polypeptide(L)'
;MSSVKSTWIKLICAILFVALALAACNFPLFSSGQTDSGGVQETLAALQQTANAFQAGNPAPTNRPELNPTITNTVEPAVEATAGIVHLVTPVNPPGNRESGMTDPNTSAYANSKKVVAGENFSIGLFERPFNADTMDKYFPDLDILQGSLNRKDAWVFLLIRLQGTAVEGGLRGSYGAEFDLNVDGRGDVLVFVQKPGAEWAVEGVQVWKDTNGDVGARLPMEGDHPQTGDGYETKLFDSGGGSDPDAAWSRIDPNDPRTVQIAFKYSLINNDPAFMWGAWAKTEFQPGWFDYNDHFTIIEAGSPLTYQSQAYPLKAFSEVDNTCRWPLGFTATGKEPGVCPIPATATSTASPGSIGGFAWNDFNGNQIFQPSEFKLPGAVIRLQPGSCSSPGAEIGSTTTGADGNYAFNGIMPGTYCVSVASAPPGGYKSIPGSNPKTVSIGSGGHADASFPFWIIIY
;
A
#
# COMPACT_ATOMS: atom_id res chain seq x y z
N MET A 1 -5.83 -75.37 20.96
CA MET A 1 -7.14 -75.13 20.32
C MET A 1 -7.63 -73.70 20.58
N SER A 2 -6.97 -72.67 20.04
CA SER A 2 -7.40 -71.26 20.25
C SER A 2 -7.27 -70.36 19.00
N SER A 3 -6.97 -70.91 17.82
CA SER A 3 -6.78 -70.13 16.60
C SER A 3 -8.03 -70.05 15.69
N VAL A 4 -9.06 -70.87 15.93
CA VAL A 4 -10.24 -70.96 15.03
C VAL A 4 -11.45 -70.15 15.50
N LYS A 5 -11.45 -69.62 16.74
CA LYS A 5 -12.56 -68.81 17.28
C LYS A 5 -12.43 -67.29 17.05
N SER A 6 -11.26 -66.79 16.63
CA SER A 6 -11.00 -65.34 16.43
C SER A 6 -11.48 -64.81 15.07
N THR A 7 -11.54 -65.67 14.05
CA THR A 7 -11.88 -65.28 12.68
C THR A 7 -13.39 -65.17 12.43
N TRP A 8 -14.22 -65.83 13.24
CA TRP A 8 -15.69 -65.77 13.10
C TRP A 8 -16.32 -64.53 13.77
N ILE A 9 -15.68 -63.98 14.80
CA ILE A 9 -16.17 -62.78 15.52
C ILE A 9 -15.89 -61.49 14.71
N LYS A 10 -14.81 -61.46 13.93
CA LYS A 10 -14.48 -60.32 13.06
C LYS A 10 -15.36 -60.22 11.81
N LEU A 11 -15.93 -61.34 11.33
CA LEU A 11 -16.82 -61.35 10.17
C LEU A 11 -18.25 -60.89 10.53
N ILE A 12 -18.70 -61.12 11.77
CA ILE A 12 -20.03 -60.70 12.25
C ILE A 12 -20.06 -59.21 12.60
N CYS A 13 -18.96 -58.62 13.08
CA CYS A 13 -18.89 -57.17 13.35
C CYS A 13 -18.82 -56.32 12.07
N ALA A 14 -18.29 -56.84 10.96
CA ALA A 14 -18.23 -56.12 9.69
C ALA A 14 -19.60 -56.07 8.98
N ILE A 15 -20.49 -57.05 9.21
CA ILE A 15 -21.82 -57.11 8.60
C ILE A 15 -22.85 -56.27 9.38
N LEU A 16 -22.61 -55.99 10.67
CA LEU A 16 -23.48 -55.14 11.49
C LEU A 16 -23.20 -53.63 11.39
N PHE A 17 -22.04 -53.21 10.85
CA PHE A 17 -21.73 -51.78 10.66
C PHE A 17 -22.17 -51.22 9.30
N VAL A 18 -22.45 -52.08 8.30
CA VAL A 18 -23.01 -51.66 7.00
C VAL A 18 -24.54 -51.55 7.04
N ALA A 19 -25.19 -52.19 8.03
CA ALA A 19 -26.65 -52.12 8.22
C ALA A 19 -27.14 -50.93 9.06
N LEU A 20 -26.23 -50.10 9.60
CA LEU A 20 -26.58 -48.94 10.45
C LEU A 20 -26.36 -47.56 9.78
N ALA A 21 -26.11 -47.54 8.46
CA ALA A 21 -25.95 -46.31 7.67
C ALA A 21 -27.10 -46.05 6.67
N LEU A 22 -28.20 -46.80 6.77
CA LEU A 22 -29.40 -46.63 5.93
C LEU A 22 -30.68 -46.39 6.74
N ALA A 23 -30.58 -45.65 7.85
CA ALA A 23 -31.74 -45.27 8.66
C ALA A 23 -31.55 -43.90 9.33
N ALA A 24 -31.42 -42.85 8.53
CA ALA A 24 -31.65 -41.48 8.99
C ALA A 24 -31.97 -40.59 7.78
N CYS A 25 -33.25 -40.52 7.40
CA CYS A 25 -33.87 -39.31 6.86
C CYS A 25 -35.39 -39.54 6.84
N ASN A 26 -36.11 -38.80 7.68
CA ASN A 26 -37.56 -38.78 7.75
C ASN A 26 -38.04 -37.35 7.37
N PHE A 27 -38.70 -37.25 6.20
CA PHE A 27 -39.83 -36.37 5.81
C PHE A 27 -39.66 -34.82 5.63
N PRO A 28 -40.47 -34.14 4.76
CA PRO A 28 -41.93 -34.35 4.57
C PRO A 28 -42.51 -34.51 3.16
N LEU A 29 -43.77 -34.98 3.20
CA LEU A 29 -44.74 -35.28 2.15
C LEU A 29 -45.07 -34.10 1.22
N PHE A 30 -45.30 -34.39 -0.07
CA PHE A 30 -46.42 -33.82 -0.85
C PHE A 30 -46.90 -34.80 -1.93
N SER A 31 -48.15 -34.57 -2.30
CA SER A 31 -49.15 -35.41 -2.94
C SER A 31 -48.90 -35.75 -4.43
N SER A 32 -49.54 -36.83 -4.86
CA SER A 32 -49.65 -37.39 -6.21
C SER A 32 -49.90 -36.39 -7.35
N GLY A 33 -49.16 -36.55 -8.45
CA GLY A 33 -49.44 -36.00 -9.78
C GLY A 33 -48.76 -36.84 -10.86
N GLN A 34 -49.52 -37.20 -11.90
CA GLN A 34 -49.17 -38.12 -13.00
C GLN A 34 -47.83 -37.80 -13.69
N THR A 35 -47.01 -38.81 -13.94
CA THR A 35 -45.90 -38.75 -14.90
C THR A 35 -46.39 -39.12 -16.29
N ASP A 36 -46.35 -38.15 -17.20
CA ASP A 36 -46.59 -38.30 -18.63
C ASP A 36 -45.37 -38.94 -19.30
N SER A 37 -45.62 -39.86 -20.23
CA SER A 37 -44.63 -40.75 -20.85
C SER A 37 -44.40 -40.39 -22.31
N GLY A 38 -44.11 -39.11 -22.59
CA GLY A 38 -43.91 -38.59 -23.95
C GLY A 38 -42.46 -38.36 -24.38
N GLY A 39 -41.59 -37.86 -23.50
CA GLY A 39 -40.29 -37.30 -23.93
C GLY A 39 -39.19 -38.30 -24.31
N VAL A 40 -39.27 -39.54 -23.82
CA VAL A 40 -38.21 -40.55 -24.04
C VAL A 40 -38.36 -41.28 -25.39
N GLN A 41 -39.59 -41.38 -25.93
CA GLN A 41 -39.82 -42.03 -27.23
C GLN A 41 -39.50 -41.11 -28.42
N GLU A 42 -39.68 -39.80 -28.30
CA GLU A 42 -39.34 -38.84 -29.38
C GLU A 42 -37.82 -38.72 -29.58
N THR A 43 -37.05 -38.80 -28.49
CA THR A 43 -35.57 -38.72 -28.55
C THR A 43 -34.95 -39.96 -29.22
N LEU A 44 -35.57 -41.14 -29.06
CA LEU A 44 -35.10 -42.38 -29.69
C LEU A 44 -35.44 -42.46 -31.19
N ALA A 45 -36.57 -41.87 -31.61
CA ALA A 45 -36.96 -41.80 -33.02
C ALA A 45 -36.05 -40.86 -33.86
N ALA A 46 -35.61 -39.74 -33.27
CA ALA A 46 -34.73 -38.78 -33.93
C ALA A 46 -33.31 -39.34 -34.17
N LEU A 47 -32.79 -40.14 -33.23
CA LEU A 47 -31.49 -40.80 -33.37
C LEU A 47 -31.53 -41.93 -34.43
N GLN A 48 -32.66 -42.66 -34.52
CA GLN A 48 -32.84 -43.73 -35.50
C GLN A 48 -32.95 -43.20 -36.96
N GLN A 49 -33.59 -42.05 -37.18
CA GLN A 49 -33.65 -41.41 -38.50
C GLN A 49 -32.28 -40.92 -38.98
N THR A 50 -31.46 -40.41 -38.07
CA THR A 50 -30.12 -39.91 -38.39
C THR A 50 -29.15 -41.06 -38.73
N ALA A 51 -29.31 -42.22 -38.10
CA ALA A 51 -28.54 -43.43 -38.41
C ALA A 51 -28.89 -44.06 -39.78
N ASN A 52 -30.16 -43.99 -40.19
CA ASN A 52 -30.62 -44.54 -41.48
C ASN A 52 -30.16 -43.68 -42.68
N ALA A 53 -29.97 -42.36 -42.49
CA ALA A 53 -29.48 -41.47 -43.53
C ALA A 53 -27.98 -41.68 -43.86
N PHE A 54 -27.20 -42.26 -42.95
CA PHE A 54 -25.77 -42.50 -43.13
C PHE A 54 -25.42 -43.83 -43.84
N GLN A 55 -26.39 -44.75 -44.02
CA GLN A 55 -26.15 -46.07 -44.62
C GLN A 55 -26.67 -46.28 -46.04
N ALA A 56 -27.33 -45.29 -46.66
CA ALA A 56 -27.79 -45.40 -48.03
C ALA A 56 -26.78 -44.77 -49.01
N GLY A 57 -25.68 -45.47 -49.29
CA GLY A 57 -24.79 -45.13 -50.39
C GLY A 57 -25.36 -45.56 -51.75
N ASN A 58 -25.59 -44.61 -52.66
CA ASN A 58 -25.48 -44.84 -54.11
C ASN A 58 -25.45 -43.52 -54.92
N PRO A 59 -24.85 -43.52 -56.13
CA PRO A 59 -24.21 -42.35 -56.74
C PRO A 59 -25.15 -41.46 -57.59
N ALA A 60 -24.64 -40.27 -57.89
CA ALA A 60 -25.32 -39.18 -58.61
C ALA A 60 -25.79 -39.54 -60.03
N PRO A 61 -26.97 -39.06 -60.45
CA PRO A 61 -27.31 -38.92 -61.86
C PRO A 61 -26.97 -37.52 -62.39
N THR A 62 -26.14 -37.49 -63.44
CA THR A 62 -25.92 -36.33 -64.31
C THR A 62 -27.20 -36.05 -65.12
N ASN A 63 -27.94 -35.01 -64.75
CA ASN A 63 -28.78 -34.18 -65.64
C ASN A 63 -29.40 -33.04 -64.82
N ARG A 64 -28.87 -31.82 -64.93
CA ARG A 64 -29.42 -30.62 -64.29
C ARG A 64 -30.08 -29.75 -65.37
N PRO A 65 -31.38 -29.43 -65.26
CA PRO A 65 -31.96 -28.31 -66.00
C PRO A 65 -31.39 -27.00 -65.44
N GLU A 66 -31.01 -26.08 -66.33
CA GLU A 66 -30.49 -24.77 -65.99
C GLU A 66 -31.59 -23.91 -65.35
N LEU A 67 -31.65 -23.91 -64.02
CA LEU A 67 -32.44 -22.95 -63.25
C LEU A 67 -31.60 -21.68 -63.08
N ASN A 68 -32.00 -20.65 -63.79
CA ASN A 68 -31.48 -19.29 -63.67
C ASN A 68 -32.02 -18.69 -62.36
N PRO A 69 -31.22 -18.46 -61.31
CA PRO A 69 -31.72 -17.86 -60.08
C PRO A 69 -31.89 -16.36 -60.29
N THR A 70 -33.14 -15.90 -60.26
CA THR A 70 -33.45 -14.49 -60.00
C THR A 70 -32.91 -14.14 -58.61
N ILE A 71 -31.88 -13.30 -58.56
CA ILE A 71 -31.40 -12.70 -57.31
C ILE A 71 -32.46 -11.70 -56.85
N THR A 72 -33.38 -12.13 -56.00
CA THR A 72 -34.09 -11.23 -55.10
C THR A 72 -33.11 -10.83 -54.01
N ASN A 73 -32.70 -9.56 -54.02
CA ASN A 73 -32.01 -8.92 -52.91
C ASN A 73 -32.95 -8.89 -51.70
N THR A 74 -32.94 -9.95 -50.91
CA THR A 74 -33.44 -9.89 -49.54
C THR A 74 -32.42 -9.07 -48.78
N VAL A 75 -32.73 -7.79 -48.56
CA VAL A 75 -31.98 -6.94 -47.64
C VAL A 75 -32.11 -7.60 -46.27
N GLU A 76 -31.04 -8.25 -45.83
CA GLU A 76 -30.83 -8.60 -44.43
C GLU A 76 -31.05 -7.30 -43.63
N PRO A 77 -31.94 -7.29 -42.62
CA PRO A 77 -32.10 -6.09 -41.80
C PRO A 77 -30.71 -5.75 -41.27
N ALA A 78 -30.25 -4.53 -41.57
CA ALA A 78 -29.01 -4.02 -41.04
C ALA A 78 -29.02 -4.25 -39.53
N VAL A 79 -28.08 -5.05 -39.04
CA VAL A 79 -27.73 -5.03 -37.62
C VAL A 79 -27.44 -3.56 -37.35
N GLU A 80 -28.29 -2.88 -36.58
CA GLU A 80 -28.01 -1.53 -36.12
C GLU A 80 -26.62 -1.59 -35.49
N ALA A 81 -25.63 -1.00 -36.16
CA ALA A 81 -24.34 -0.79 -35.56
C ALA A 81 -24.62 0.04 -34.31
N THR A 82 -24.49 -0.58 -33.14
CA THR A 82 -24.44 0.14 -31.88
C THR A 82 -23.37 1.20 -32.07
N ALA A 83 -23.77 2.48 -32.08
CA ALA A 83 -22.83 3.57 -32.21
C ALA A 83 -21.76 3.38 -31.12
N GLY A 84 -20.52 3.12 -31.54
CA GLY A 84 -19.41 2.91 -30.61
C GLY A 84 -19.24 4.13 -29.72
N ILE A 85 -18.83 3.91 -28.47
CA ILE A 85 -18.54 4.99 -27.53
C ILE A 85 -17.44 5.88 -28.14
N VAL A 86 -17.70 7.19 -28.19
CA VAL A 86 -16.76 8.18 -28.73
C VAL A 86 -15.99 8.79 -27.58
N HIS A 87 -14.66 8.61 -27.60
CA HIS A 87 -13.74 9.19 -26.63
C HIS A 87 -13.18 10.52 -27.15
N LEU A 88 -13.25 11.56 -26.33
CA LEU A 88 -12.82 12.92 -26.68
C LEU A 88 -11.53 13.32 -25.97
N VAL A 89 -11.25 12.74 -24.80
CA VAL A 89 -10.10 13.09 -23.98
C VAL A 89 -9.43 11.82 -23.48
N THR A 90 -8.11 11.74 -23.70
CA THR A 90 -7.26 10.71 -23.09
C THR A 90 -6.32 11.33 -22.05
N PRO A 91 -5.92 10.57 -21.01
CA PRO A 91 -4.97 11.06 -20.02
C PRO A 91 -3.59 11.32 -20.63
N VAL A 92 -2.91 12.33 -20.09
CA VAL A 92 -1.48 12.53 -20.32
C VAL A 92 -0.65 11.55 -19.49
N ASN A 93 0.67 11.54 -19.68
CA ASN A 93 1.55 10.79 -18.78
C ASN A 93 1.48 11.34 -17.34
N PRO A 94 1.49 10.45 -16.32
CA PRO A 94 1.52 10.86 -14.94
C PRO A 94 2.77 11.71 -14.64
N PRO A 95 2.68 12.65 -13.69
CA PRO A 95 3.85 13.40 -13.21
C PRO A 95 4.93 12.47 -12.63
N GLY A 96 6.20 12.90 -12.72
CA GLY A 96 7.33 12.15 -12.14
C GLY A 96 7.51 12.35 -10.63
N ASN A 97 6.90 13.38 -10.05
CA ASN A 97 6.82 13.55 -8.60
C ASN A 97 5.78 12.58 -7.99
N ARG A 98 5.75 12.50 -6.66
CA ARG A 98 4.74 11.78 -5.87
C ARG A 98 4.11 12.78 -4.90
N GLU A 99 2.79 12.97 -4.96
CA GLU A 99 2.04 13.77 -3.98
C GLU A 99 1.72 12.97 -2.72
N SER A 100 1.35 11.70 -2.88
CA SER A 100 1.01 10.80 -1.77
C SER A 100 1.42 9.37 -2.12
N GLY A 101 1.78 8.57 -1.12
CA GLY A 101 2.01 7.15 -1.32
C GLY A 101 2.56 6.43 -0.11
N MET A 102 2.32 5.13 -0.11
CA MET A 102 2.72 4.16 0.90
C MET A 102 3.48 3.00 0.24
N THR A 103 4.25 2.32 1.06
CA THR A 103 4.94 1.07 0.73
C THR A 103 4.26 -0.07 1.45
N ASP A 104 4.41 -1.25 0.88
CA ASP A 104 3.83 -2.48 1.40
C ASP A 104 4.94 -3.51 1.62
N PRO A 105 4.75 -4.48 2.54
CA PRO A 105 5.70 -5.57 2.71
C PRO A 105 5.90 -6.38 1.42
N ASN A 106 7.01 -7.12 1.37
CA ASN A 106 7.32 -7.96 0.21
C ASN A 106 7.35 -9.41 0.66
N THR A 107 6.39 -10.21 0.18
CA THR A 107 6.23 -11.60 0.59
C THR A 107 7.11 -12.56 -0.20
N SER A 108 7.64 -12.16 -1.37
CA SER A 108 8.38 -13.06 -2.27
C SER A 108 9.54 -13.84 -1.63
N ALA A 109 10.26 -13.24 -0.68
CA ALA A 109 11.37 -13.90 0.02
C ALA A 109 10.93 -15.11 0.87
N TYR A 110 9.65 -15.15 1.25
CA TYR A 110 9.06 -16.18 2.10
C TYR A 110 8.08 -17.10 1.36
N ALA A 111 7.82 -16.83 0.07
CA ALA A 111 6.90 -17.61 -0.75
C ALA A 111 7.23 -19.12 -0.77
N ASN A 112 8.50 -19.49 -0.90
CA ASN A 112 8.94 -20.89 -0.86
C ASN A 112 8.69 -21.58 0.49
N SER A 113 8.57 -20.80 1.56
CA SER A 113 8.23 -21.27 2.92
C SER A 113 6.73 -21.17 3.21
N LYS A 114 5.90 -20.80 2.23
CA LYS A 114 4.44 -20.73 2.32
C LYS A 114 3.93 -19.86 3.47
N LYS A 115 4.55 -18.71 3.69
CA LYS A 115 4.23 -17.84 4.82
C LYS A 115 4.46 -16.38 4.49
N VAL A 116 3.86 -15.52 5.30
CA VAL A 116 4.14 -14.07 5.33
C VAL A 116 4.75 -13.68 6.67
N VAL A 117 5.42 -12.53 6.71
CA VAL A 117 6.10 -12.03 7.92
C VAL A 117 5.60 -10.66 8.39
N ALA A 118 4.89 -9.93 7.53
CA ALA A 118 4.33 -8.61 7.80
C ALA A 118 3.09 -8.41 6.88
N GLY A 119 2.39 -7.29 7.05
CA GLY A 119 1.26 -6.88 6.20
C GLY A 119 -0.07 -7.49 6.62
N GLU A 120 -0.09 -8.79 6.92
CA GLU A 120 -1.31 -9.49 7.32
C GLU A 120 -1.84 -9.04 8.69
N ASN A 121 -3.04 -8.47 8.70
CA ASN A 121 -3.88 -8.31 9.87
C ASN A 121 -5.38 -8.39 9.49
N PHE A 122 -5.88 -9.63 9.39
CA PHE A 122 -7.26 -9.92 9.00
C PHE A 122 -8.31 -9.19 9.84
N SER A 123 -8.06 -8.96 11.14
CA SER A 123 -9.03 -8.32 12.03
C SER A 123 -9.30 -6.86 11.69
N ILE A 124 -8.44 -6.20 10.92
CA ILE A 124 -8.60 -4.78 10.55
C ILE A 124 -8.54 -4.58 9.02
N GLY A 125 -8.87 -5.62 8.26
CA GLY A 125 -8.95 -5.52 6.80
C GLY A 125 -7.59 -5.32 6.10
N LEU A 126 -6.47 -5.67 6.73
CA LEU A 126 -5.15 -5.69 6.07
C LEU A 126 -4.79 -7.12 5.68
N PHE A 127 -4.53 -7.33 4.41
CA PHE A 127 -4.37 -8.66 3.83
C PHE A 127 -3.07 -8.73 3.06
N GLU A 128 -2.24 -9.70 3.43
CA GLU A 128 -1.03 -10.07 2.69
C GLU A 128 -1.20 -11.54 2.28
N ARG A 129 -1.99 -11.76 1.23
CA ARG A 129 -2.43 -13.10 0.81
C ARG A 129 -2.19 -13.38 -0.69
N PRO A 130 -1.00 -13.11 -1.26
CA PRO A 130 -0.71 -13.36 -2.68
C PRO A 130 -0.44 -14.86 -2.97
N PHE A 131 -1.27 -15.76 -2.43
CA PHE A 131 -1.16 -17.20 -2.60
C PHE A 131 -2.52 -17.84 -2.95
N ASN A 132 -2.47 -19.04 -3.51
CA ASN A 132 -3.67 -19.85 -3.71
C ASN A 132 -4.24 -20.37 -2.38
N ALA A 133 -5.53 -20.68 -2.40
CA ALA A 133 -6.22 -21.31 -1.28
C ALA A 133 -5.67 -22.72 -0.97
N ASP A 134 -5.88 -23.16 0.27
CA ASP A 134 -5.65 -24.49 0.85
C ASP A 134 -4.21 -24.98 0.95
N THR A 135 -3.35 -24.71 -0.04
CA THR A 135 -2.00 -25.28 -0.10
C THR A 135 -0.89 -24.25 -0.01
N MET A 136 -1.19 -22.98 -0.35
CA MET A 136 -0.24 -21.87 -0.46
C MET A 136 1.05 -22.25 -1.22
N ASP A 137 0.95 -23.18 -2.17
CA ASP A 137 2.08 -23.67 -2.96
C ASP A 137 2.27 -22.88 -4.26
N LYS A 138 1.28 -22.07 -4.63
CA LYS A 138 1.37 -21.11 -5.73
C LYS A 138 1.36 -19.70 -5.16
N TYR A 139 2.43 -18.97 -5.45
CA TYR A 139 2.60 -17.56 -5.15
C TYR A 139 2.34 -16.71 -6.39
N PHE A 140 1.70 -15.55 -6.22
CA PHE A 140 1.26 -14.66 -7.28
C PHE A 140 1.95 -13.29 -7.15
N PRO A 141 3.13 -13.11 -7.78
CA PRO A 141 3.87 -11.85 -7.68
C PRO A 141 3.16 -10.66 -8.33
N ASP A 142 2.20 -10.93 -9.21
CA ASP A 142 1.32 -9.96 -9.83
C ASP A 142 0.15 -9.54 -8.94
N LEU A 143 0.03 -10.08 -7.72
CA LEU A 143 -0.88 -9.61 -6.70
C LEU A 143 -0.16 -9.06 -5.47
N ASP A 144 1.11 -9.39 -5.26
CA ASP A 144 1.95 -8.86 -4.17
C ASP A 144 2.30 -7.38 -4.46
N ILE A 145 1.67 -6.45 -3.74
CA ILE A 145 1.88 -5.00 -3.86
C ILE A 145 3.19 -4.65 -3.16
N LEU A 146 3.99 -3.76 -3.75
CA LEU A 146 5.14 -3.17 -3.06
C LEU A 146 4.90 -1.71 -2.70
N GLN A 147 4.10 -1.03 -3.51
CA GLN A 147 3.95 0.40 -3.43
C GLN A 147 2.72 0.87 -4.18
N GLY A 148 1.97 1.78 -3.57
CA GLY A 148 1.05 2.65 -4.29
C GLY A 148 1.56 4.09 -4.33
N SER A 149 1.13 4.85 -5.32
CA SER A 149 1.26 6.30 -5.32
C SER A 149 0.13 7.03 -6.01
N LEU A 150 -0.11 8.26 -5.56
CA LEU A 150 -1.03 9.20 -6.17
C LEU A 150 -0.32 10.48 -6.61
N ASN A 151 -0.79 11.02 -7.72
CA ASN A 151 -0.45 12.34 -8.22
C ASN A 151 -1.68 12.99 -8.85
N ARG A 152 -1.73 14.32 -8.87
CA ARG A 152 -2.73 15.08 -9.61
C ARG A 152 -2.07 15.91 -10.68
N LYS A 153 -2.73 16.01 -11.84
CA LYS A 153 -2.34 16.92 -12.90
C LYS A 153 -3.56 17.25 -13.77
N ASP A 154 -3.77 18.54 -13.99
CA ASP A 154 -4.94 19.06 -14.69
C ASP A 154 -6.23 18.51 -14.04
N ALA A 155 -7.09 17.83 -14.81
CA ALA A 155 -8.32 17.22 -14.31
C ALA A 155 -8.14 15.79 -13.76
N TRP A 156 -6.92 15.23 -13.81
CA TRP A 156 -6.67 13.81 -13.55
C TRP A 156 -6.03 13.56 -12.20
N VAL A 157 -6.51 12.53 -11.53
CA VAL A 157 -5.80 11.81 -10.48
C VAL A 157 -5.16 10.58 -11.11
N PHE A 158 -3.88 10.38 -10.88
CA PHE A 158 -3.12 9.22 -11.34
C PHE A 158 -2.78 8.33 -10.14
N LEU A 159 -3.35 7.13 -10.14
CA LEU A 159 -3.02 6.03 -9.24
C LEU A 159 -2.01 5.12 -9.91
N LEU A 160 -0.87 4.88 -9.25
CA LEU A 160 0.12 3.91 -9.69
C LEU A 160 0.26 2.84 -8.61
N ILE A 161 0.10 1.58 -8.99
CA ILE A 161 0.24 0.43 -8.10
C ILE A 161 1.35 -0.44 -8.66
N ARG A 162 2.46 -0.56 -7.93
CA ARG A 162 3.62 -1.35 -8.32
C ARG A 162 3.61 -2.68 -7.57
N LEU A 163 3.60 -3.75 -8.34
CA LEU A 163 3.60 -5.12 -7.87
C LEU A 163 5.03 -5.68 -7.82
N GLN A 164 5.21 -6.78 -7.11
CA GLN A 164 6.47 -7.48 -7.00
C GLN A 164 6.94 -8.06 -8.34
N GLY A 165 6.01 -8.55 -9.17
CA GLY A 165 6.29 -9.12 -10.48
C GLY A 165 5.07 -9.17 -11.40
N THR A 166 5.20 -9.92 -12.49
CA THR A 166 4.12 -10.18 -13.45
C THR A 166 3.67 -11.63 -13.33
N ALA A 167 2.50 -11.95 -13.89
CA ALA A 167 2.04 -13.32 -14.01
C ALA A 167 3.02 -14.15 -14.85
N VAL A 168 2.99 -15.48 -14.68
CA VAL A 168 3.88 -16.42 -15.41
C VAL A 168 3.69 -16.30 -16.93
N GLU A 169 2.47 -16.05 -17.38
CA GLU A 169 2.11 -15.87 -18.79
C GLU A 169 2.50 -14.48 -19.33
N GLY A 170 3.02 -13.60 -18.47
CA GLY A 170 3.26 -12.19 -18.75
C GLY A 170 2.07 -11.30 -18.37
N GLY A 171 2.35 -10.03 -18.10
CA GLY A 171 1.33 -9.03 -17.74
C GLY A 171 0.74 -9.19 -16.33
N LEU A 172 -0.41 -8.56 -16.11
CA LEU A 172 -1.07 -8.44 -14.82
C LEU A 172 -2.50 -8.99 -14.95
N ARG A 173 -2.77 -10.16 -14.35
CA ARG A 173 -4.02 -10.92 -14.55
C ARG A 173 -5.15 -10.52 -13.62
N GLY A 174 -4.85 -9.76 -12.56
CA GLY A 174 -5.78 -9.44 -11.50
C GLY A 174 -6.63 -8.21 -11.78
N SER A 175 -7.30 -7.79 -10.73
CA SER A 175 -7.93 -6.49 -10.53
C SER A 175 -7.04 -5.64 -9.63
N TYR A 176 -6.87 -4.38 -9.98
CA TYR A 176 -5.98 -3.45 -9.30
C TYR A 176 -6.68 -2.12 -9.13
N GLY A 177 -6.63 -1.53 -7.94
CA GLY A 177 -7.37 -0.31 -7.67
C GLY A 177 -7.07 0.30 -6.32
N ALA A 178 -7.87 1.28 -5.95
CA ALA A 178 -7.82 1.87 -4.63
C ALA A 178 -9.22 2.24 -4.13
N GLU A 179 -9.37 2.14 -2.81
CA GLU A 179 -10.46 2.77 -2.08
C GLU A 179 -10.04 4.18 -1.68
N PHE A 180 -10.99 5.11 -1.70
CA PHE A 180 -10.84 6.50 -1.30
C PHE A 180 -11.86 6.81 -0.21
N ASP A 181 -11.36 7.26 0.93
CA ASP A 181 -12.12 7.68 2.11
C ASP A 181 -11.96 9.20 2.24
N LEU A 182 -12.97 9.91 1.76
CA LEU A 182 -13.01 11.37 1.62
C LEU A 182 -13.33 12.05 2.94
N ASN A 183 -13.99 11.35 3.86
CA ASN A 183 -14.43 11.90 5.14
C ASN A 183 -13.57 11.44 6.34
N VAL A 184 -12.64 10.49 6.11
CA VAL A 184 -11.67 9.92 7.04
C VAL A 184 -12.32 9.16 8.22
N ASP A 185 -13.47 8.52 7.97
CA ASP A 185 -14.19 7.74 8.99
C ASP A 185 -13.85 6.24 8.97
N GLY A 186 -13.05 5.79 8.00
CA GLY A 186 -12.65 4.40 7.82
C GLY A 186 -13.49 3.63 6.80
N ARG A 187 -14.62 4.15 6.36
CA ARG A 187 -15.40 3.61 5.23
C ARG A 187 -14.89 4.23 3.94
N GLY A 188 -14.79 3.44 2.88
CA GLY A 188 -14.42 3.99 1.59
C GLY A 188 -15.66 4.59 0.91
N ASP A 189 -15.56 5.82 0.43
CA ASP A 189 -16.63 6.50 -0.30
C ASP A 189 -16.61 6.17 -1.80
N VAL A 190 -15.42 5.94 -2.37
CA VAL A 190 -15.22 5.68 -3.80
C VAL A 190 -14.20 4.56 -4.00
N LEU A 191 -14.53 3.60 -4.87
CA LEU A 191 -13.63 2.55 -5.32
C LEU A 191 -13.34 2.73 -6.81
N VAL A 192 -12.06 2.82 -7.17
CA VAL A 192 -11.61 2.88 -8.56
C VAL A 192 -10.69 1.70 -8.84
N PHE A 193 -10.98 0.90 -9.87
CA PHE A 193 -10.12 -0.23 -10.23
C PHE A 193 -10.15 -0.56 -11.72
N VAL A 194 -9.19 -1.37 -12.15
CA VAL A 194 -9.15 -2.00 -13.48
C VAL A 194 -9.01 -3.50 -13.34
N GLN A 195 -9.70 -4.26 -14.20
CA GLN A 195 -9.46 -5.69 -14.41
C GLN A 195 -8.55 -5.90 -15.63
N LYS A 196 -7.47 -6.68 -15.46
CA LYS A 196 -6.56 -7.11 -16.54
C LYS A 196 -6.08 -5.96 -17.44
N PRO A 197 -5.39 -4.95 -16.88
CA PRO A 197 -4.98 -3.76 -17.63
C PRO A 197 -4.08 -4.10 -18.84
N GLY A 198 -4.29 -3.38 -19.94
CA GLY A 198 -3.50 -3.48 -21.17
C GLY A 198 -2.29 -2.54 -21.19
N ALA A 199 -1.51 -2.57 -22.27
CA ALA A 199 -0.30 -1.74 -22.41
C ALA A 199 -0.58 -0.27 -22.75
N GLU A 200 -1.67 0.01 -23.46
CA GLU A 200 -2.07 1.35 -23.87
C GLU A 200 -3.18 1.89 -22.97
N TRP A 201 -3.36 3.22 -22.97
CA TRP A 201 -4.51 3.82 -22.29
C TRP A 201 -5.80 3.27 -22.87
N ALA A 202 -6.57 2.61 -22.02
CA ALA A 202 -7.81 1.93 -22.34
C ALA A 202 -8.85 2.20 -21.24
N VAL A 203 -10.13 2.29 -21.61
CA VAL A 203 -11.22 2.35 -20.64
C VAL A 203 -11.66 0.94 -20.22
N GLU A 204 -11.39 -0.05 -21.07
CA GLU A 204 -11.79 -1.44 -20.92
C GLU A 204 -11.35 -2.01 -19.57
N GLY A 205 -12.32 -2.59 -18.84
CA GLY A 205 -12.09 -3.20 -17.53
C GLY A 205 -11.97 -2.19 -16.39
N VAL A 206 -11.96 -0.89 -16.66
CA VAL A 206 -11.94 0.16 -15.63
C VAL A 206 -13.34 0.39 -15.09
N GLN A 207 -13.47 0.40 -13.76
CA GLN A 207 -14.71 0.67 -13.06
C GLN A 207 -14.51 1.71 -11.97
N VAL A 208 -15.55 2.53 -11.76
CA VAL A 208 -15.65 3.46 -10.65
C VAL A 208 -16.96 3.20 -9.93
N TRP A 209 -16.88 2.94 -8.64
CA TRP A 209 -18.02 2.70 -7.78
C TRP A 209 -18.03 3.70 -6.63
N LYS A 210 -19.22 3.95 -6.12
CA LYS A 210 -19.47 4.88 -5.03
C LYS A 210 -20.34 4.22 -3.99
N ASP A 211 -19.93 4.36 -2.74
CA ASP A 211 -20.76 4.12 -1.56
C ASP A 211 -21.69 5.33 -1.40
N THR A 212 -23.00 5.12 -1.57
CA THR A 212 -23.99 6.22 -1.50
C THR A 212 -24.74 6.23 -0.18
N ASN A 213 -24.80 5.10 0.51
CA ASN A 213 -25.47 4.94 1.79
C ASN A 213 -24.51 5.07 2.99
N GLY A 214 -23.19 5.04 2.76
CA GLY A 214 -22.14 5.15 3.77
C GLY A 214 -21.95 3.88 4.59
N ASP A 215 -22.16 2.70 3.99
CA ASP A 215 -22.17 1.41 4.67
C ASP A 215 -21.16 0.38 4.15
N VAL A 216 -20.09 0.79 3.45
CA VAL A 216 -18.93 -0.10 3.23
C VAL A 216 -18.43 -0.64 4.57
N GLY A 217 -18.45 -1.97 4.71
CA GLY A 217 -18.25 -2.69 5.97
C GLY A 217 -19.45 -2.68 6.92
N ALA A 218 -19.46 -3.55 7.93
CA ALA A 218 -20.58 -3.63 8.86
C ALA A 218 -20.53 -2.53 9.94
N ARG A 219 -20.70 -2.84 11.24
CA ARG A 219 -20.89 -1.79 12.25
C ARG A 219 -19.59 -1.07 12.58
N LEU A 220 -18.47 -1.79 12.55
CA LEU A 220 -17.14 -1.26 12.80
C LEU A 220 -16.39 -1.14 11.47
N PRO A 221 -16.08 0.07 10.98
CA PRO A 221 -15.37 0.22 9.71
C PRO A 221 -14.00 -0.45 9.81
N MET A 222 -13.62 -1.21 8.78
CA MET A 222 -12.39 -2.00 8.66
C MET A 222 -12.23 -3.14 9.66
N GLU A 223 -12.80 -3.07 10.87
CA GLU A 223 -12.68 -4.13 11.87
C GLU A 223 -13.62 -5.30 11.57
N GLY A 224 -13.09 -6.51 11.52
CA GLY A 224 -13.87 -7.69 11.19
C GLY A 224 -14.97 -7.96 12.22
N ASP A 225 -16.23 -7.78 11.85
CA ASP A 225 -17.38 -7.96 12.73
C ASP A 225 -18.49 -8.85 12.13
N HIS A 226 -18.04 -9.92 11.44
CA HIS A 226 -18.85 -10.99 10.85
C HIS A 226 -20.08 -11.42 11.68
N PRO A 227 -21.25 -11.64 11.04
CA PRO A 227 -21.47 -11.64 9.59
C PRO A 227 -21.72 -10.24 9.01
N GLN A 228 -21.33 -10.03 7.74
CA GLN A 228 -21.56 -8.80 6.99
C GLN A 228 -23.04 -8.37 7.02
N THR A 229 -23.26 -7.06 7.17
CA THR A 229 -24.61 -6.45 7.17
C THR A 229 -24.78 -5.28 6.21
N GLY A 230 -23.69 -4.67 5.71
CA GLY A 230 -23.72 -3.64 4.65
C GLY A 230 -23.74 -4.25 3.25
N ASP A 231 -23.93 -3.41 2.23
CA ASP A 231 -23.92 -3.83 0.82
C ASP A 231 -22.69 -3.35 0.03
N GLY A 232 -21.73 -2.75 0.72
CA GLY A 232 -20.42 -2.38 0.18
C GLY A 232 -20.53 -1.22 -0.79
N TYR A 233 -19.81 -1.28 -1.90
CA TYR A 233 -20.00 -0.31 -2.98
C TYR A 233 -21.15 -0.76 -3.90
N GLU A 234 -22.22 0.01 -3.92
CA GLU A 234 -23.52 -0.33 -4.52
C GLU A 234 -23.86 0.52 -5.75
N THR A 235 -23.26 1.71 -5.92
CA THR A 235 -23.50 2.57 -7.08
C THR A 235 -22.34 2.58 -8.08
N LYS A 236 -22.53 1.99 -9.26
CA LYS A 236 -21.55 2.05 -10.36
C LYS A 236 -21.65 3.37 -11.13
N LEU A 237 -20.58 4.17 -11.11
CA LEU A 237 -20.49 5.47 -11.81
C LEU A 237 -19.89 5.37 -13.21
N PHE A 238 -18.98 4.41 -13.41
CA PHE A 238 -18.27 4.20 -14.68
C PHE A 238 -17.98 2.71 -14.90
N ASP A 239 -18.11 2.23 -16.14
CA ASP A 239 -17.78 0.87 -16.55
C ASP A 239 -17.33 0.81 -18.00
N SER A 240 -16.02 0.66 -18.24
CA SER A 240 -15.49 0.44 -19.59
C SER A 240 -15.95 1.50 -20.61
N GLY A 241 -15.94 2.78 -20.23
CA GLY A 241 -16.43 3.90 -21.06
C GLY A 241 -17.95 4.15 -20.95
N GLY A 242 -18.70 3.25 -20.34
CA GLY A 242 -20.09 3.47 -19.96
C GLY A 242 -20.21 4.37 -18.74
N GLY A 243 -21.23 5.22 -18.69
CA GLY A 243 -21.47 6.18 -17.62
C GLY A 243 -21.94 7.53 -18.17
N SER A 244 -22.00 8.54 -17.30
CA SER A 244 -22.33 9.91 -17.72
C SER A 244 -21.21 10.59 -18.52
N ASP A 245 -19.97 10.13 -18.32
CA ASP A 245 -18.77 10.64 -18.94
C ASP A 245 -17.91 9.47 -19.43
N PRO A 246 -17.86 9.24 -20.76
CA PRO A 246 -17.12 8.11 -21.33
C PRO A 246 -15.60 8.15 -21.13
N ASP A 247 -15.08 9.31 -20.75
CA ASP A 247 -13.65 9.54 -20.52
C ASP A 247 -13.37 9.74 -19.02
N ALA A 248 -14.26 9.27 -18.14
CA ALA A 248 -14.12 9.50 -16.69
C ALA A 248 -12.91 8.79 -16.08
N ALA A 249 -12.55 7.59 -16.57
CA ALA A 249 -11.42 6.83 -16.08
C ALA A 249 -10.79 5.94 -17.17
N TRP A 250 -9.48 5.76 -17.06
CA TRP A 250 -8.63 5.04 -18.00
C TRP A 250 -7.57 4.27 -17.23
N SER A 251 -7.02 3.23 -17.83
CA SER A 251 -5.90 2.49 -17.25
C SER A 251 -4.89 2.06 -18.31
N ARG A 252 -3.69 1.71 -17.86
CA ARG A 252 -2.68 0.97 -18.63
C ARG A 252 -1.66 0.34 -17.70
N ILE A 253 -0.78 -0.49 -18.24
CA ILE A 253 0.49 -0.89 -17.63
C ILE A 253 1.53 0.18 -17.96
N ASP A 254 2.37 0.55 -16.99
CA ASP A 254 3.46 1.51 -17.20
C ASP A 254 4.40 1.00 -18.31
N PRO A 255 4.63 1.79 -19.38
CA PRO A 255 5.51 1.38 -20.48
C PRO A 255 6.98 1.16 -20.05
N ASN A 256 7.38 1.67 -18.88
CA ASN A 256 8.75 1.54 -18.36
C ASN A 256 8.88 0.53 -17.20
N ASP A 257 7.78 0.09 -16.59
CA ASP A 257 7.78 -0.97 -15.58
C ASP A 257 6.54 -1.87 -15.75
N PRO A 258 6.66 -3.07 -16.36
CA PRO A 258 5.52 -3.94 -16.64
C PRO A 258 4.81 -4.48 -15.39
N ARG A 259 5.33 -4.17 -14.20
CA ARG A 259 4.74 -4.52 -12.90
C ARG A 259 3.94 -3.36 -12.30
N THR A 260 3.79 -2.25 -13.01
CA THR A 260 3.08 -1.08 -12.49
C THR A 260 1.80 -0.86 -13.26
N VAL A 261 0.67 -0.91 -12.57
CA VAL A 261 -0.62 -0.44 -13.11
C VAL A 261 -0.69 1.06 -12.95
N GLN A 262 -1.14 1.76 -13.99
CA GLN A 262 -1.50 3.17 -13.94
C GLN A 262 -3.00 3.29 -14.20
N ILE A 263 -3.73 3.94 -13.29
CA ILE A 263 -5.14 4.30 -13.46
C ILE A 263 -5.23 5.82 -13.40
N ALA A 264 -5.83 6.43 -14.41
CA ALA A 264 -6.12 7.85 -14.44
C ALA A 264 -7.64 8.05 -14.38
N PHE A 265 -8.12 8.83 -13.42
CA PHE A 265 -9.55 9.13 -13.31
C PHE A 265 -9.77 10.61 -13.02
N LYS A 266 -10.91 11.14 -13.45
CA LYS A 266 -11.23 12.56 -13.26
C LYS A 266 -11.37 12.88 -11.78
N TYR A 267 -10.72 13.95 -11.35
CA TYR A 267 -10.70 14.38 -9.95
C TYR A 267 -12.10 14.69 -9.40
N SER A 268 -13.03 15.07 -10.28
CA SER A 268 -14.44 15.27 -9.94
C SER A 268 -15.15 14.01 -9.45
N LEU A 269 -14.67 12.80 -9.78
CA LEU A 269 -15.24 11.55 -9.28
C LEU A 269 -15.06 11.37 -7.76
N ILE A 270 -14.04 12.03 -7.19
CA ILE A 270 -13.82 12.13 -5.74
C ILE A 270 -14.14 13.54 -5.24
N ASN A 271 -15.17 14.17 -5.82
CA ASN A 271 -15.68 15.50 -5.48
C ASN A 271 -14.67 16.66 -5.59
N ASN A 272 -13.54 16.44 -6.27
CA ASN A 272 -12.39 17.34 -6.21
C ASN A 272 -11.91 17.61 -4.78
N ASP A 273 -12.04 16.63 -3.88
CA ASP A 273 -11.70 16.80 -2.47
C ASP A 273 -10.19 16.99 -2.30
N PRO A 274 -9.71 18.12 -1.75
CA PRO A 274 -8.29 18.37 -1.58
C PRO A 274 -7.61 17.47 -0.55
N ALA A 275 -8.36 16.80 0.33
CA ALA A 275 -7.83 16.02 1.43
C ALA A 275 -8.64 14.73 1.67
N PHE A 276 -7.99 13.58 1.58
CA PHE A 276 -8.64 12.27 1.76
C PHE A 276 -7.62 11.21 2.13
N MET A 277 -8.11 10.06 2.59
CA MET A 277 -7.33 8.84 2.72
C MET A 277 -7.60 7.88 1.59
N TRP A 278 -6.63 7.01 1.30
CA TRP A 278 -6.77 6.01 0.26
C TRP A 278 -5.86 4.82 0.54
N GLY A 279 -6.23 3.64 0.05
CA GLY A 279 -5.43 2.41 0.14
C GLY A 279 -5.48 1.64 -1.17
N ALA A 280 -4.34 1.07 -1.59
CA ALA A 280 -4.25 0.30 -2.83
C ALA A 280 -4.64 -1.16 -2.59
N TRP A 281 -5.23 -1.78 -3.60
CA TRP A 281 -5.72 -3.16 -3.56
C TRP A 281 -5.31 -3.91 -4.83
N ALA A 282 -5.04 -5.20 -4.66
CA ALA A 282 -4.82 -6.16 -5.73
C ALA A 282 -5.53 -7.47 -5.37
N LYS A 283 -6.33 -8.01 -6.29
CA LYS A 283 -7.01 -9.30 -6.11
C LYS A 283 -7.29 -9.91 -7.46
N THR A 284 -7.45 -11.22 -7.56
CA THR A 284 -7.84 -11.85 -8.84
C THR A 284 -9.08 -11.20 -9.46
N GLU A 285 -10.16 -11.04 -8.67
CA GLU A 285 -11.38 -10.33 -9.06
C GLU A 285 -11.94 -9.58 -7.85
N PHE A 286 -12.29 -8.30 -8.03
CA PHE A 286 -13.01 -7.53 -7.01
C PHE A 286 -14.50 -7.82 -7.04
N GLN A 287 -15.10 -7.77 -5.85
CA GLN A 287 -16.54 -7.83 -5.60
C GLN A 287 -16.89 -6.56 -4.82
N PRO A 288 -17.28 -5.47 -5.50
CA PRO A 288 -17.51 -4.17 -4.89
C PRO A 288 -18.44 -4.19 -3.67
N GLY A 289 -19.48 -5.04 -3.69
CA GLY A 289 -20.40 -5.18 -2.56
C GLY A 289 -19.87 -6.00 -1.37
N TRP A 290 -18.63 -6.49 -1.42
CA TRP A 290 -17.99 -7.27 -0.35
C TRP A 290 -16.79 -6.55 0.26
N PHE A 291 -16.57 -5.27 -0.06
CA PHE A 291 -15.49 -4.51 0.57
C PHE A 291 -15.71 -4.40 2.08
N ASP A 292 -14.59 -4.37 2.82
CA ASP A 292 -14.44 -4.99 4.15
C ASP A 292 -14.67 -6.51 4.13
N TYR A 293 -13.92 -7.19 3.25
CA TYR A 293 -13.98 -8.63 3.03
C TYR A 293 -13.85 -9.48 4.31
N ASN A 294 -13.20 -8.95 5.35
CA ASN A 294 -13.07 -9.59 6.66
C ASN A 294 -14.40 -9.75 7.41
N ASP A 295 -15.48 -9.08 7.00
CA ASP A 295 -16.81 -9.26 7.58
C ASP A 295 -17.55 -10.49 7.03
N HIS A 296 -17.07 -11.06 5.92
CA HIS A 296 -17.69 -12.22 5.28
C HIS A 296 -17.25 -13.56 5.87
N PHE A 297 -16.20 -13.55 6.69
CA PHE A 297 -15.57 -14.77 7.17
C PHE A 297 -15.07 -14.60 8.60
N THR A 298 -15.21 -15.63 9.40
CA THR A 298 -14.30 -15.80 10.53
C THR A 298 -12.88 -16.09 10.01
N ILE A 299 -11.84 -15.79 10.81
CA ILE A 299 -10.45 -16.12 10.44
C ILE A 299 -10.25 -17.63 10.14
N ILE A 300 -11.04 -18.50 10.76
CA ILE A 300 -10.98 -19.95 10.53
C ILE A 300 -11.52 -20.32 9.14
N GLU A 301 -12.55 -19.63 8.67
CA GLU A 301 -13.15 -19.82 7.34
C GLU A 301 -12.32 -19.19 6.24
N ALA A 302 -11.83 -17.96 6.47
CA ALA A 302 -10.95 -17.23 5.55
C ALA A 302 -9.61 -17.96 5.36
N GLY A 303 -9.12 -18.59 6.43
CA GLY A 303 -7.76 -19.09 6.53
C GLY A 303 -6.74 -17.98 6.80
N SER A 304 -5.50 -18.38 7.07
CA SER A 304 -4.42 -17.44 7.44
C SER A 304 -3.09 -17.80 6.76
N PRO A 305 -2.31 -16.81 6.30
CA PRO A 305 -0.96 -17.04 5.79
C PRO A 305 0.10 -17.09 6.92
N LEU A 306 -0.32 -16.91 8.18
CA LEU A 306 0.56 -16.84 9.35
C LEU A 306 0.68 -18.22 10.00
N THR A 307 1.85 -18.85 9.87
CA THR A 307 2.07 -20.25 10.32
C THR A 307 1.90 -20.48 11.82
N TYR A 308 1.99 -19.43 12.65
CA TYR A 308 1.75 -19.53 14.09
C TYR A 308 0.25 -19.59 14.45
N GLN A 309 -0.66 -19.23 13.53
CA GLN A 309 -2.10 -19.39 13.69
C GLN A 309 -2.54 -20.78 13.24
N SER A 310 -2.07 -21.83 13.93
CA SER A 310 -2.18 -23.23 13.49
C SER A 310 -3.60 -23.73 13.19
N GLN A 311 -4.64 -23.15 13.78
CA GLN A 311 -6.03 -23.50 13.52
C GLN A 311 -6.60 -22.83 12.26
N ALA A 312 -6.07 -21.67 11.89
CA ALA A 312 -6.49 -20.91 10.72
C ALA A 312 -5.63 -21.23 9.50
N TYR A 313 -4.33 -21.48 9.67
CA TYR A 313 -3.39 -21.78 8.59
C TYR A 313 -3.70 -23.12 7.90
N PRO A 314 -3.58 -23.22 6.55
CA PRO A 314 -3.20 -22.18 5.58
C PRO A 314 -4.39 -21.29 5.16
N LEU A 315 -4.22 -20.45 4.13
CA LEU A 315 -5.34 -19.73 3.49
C LEU A 315 -6.44 -20.70 3.02
N LYS A 316 -7.71 -20.24 3.02
CA LYS A 316 -8.88 -21.04 2.64
C LYS A 316 -9.83 -20.21 1.77
N ALA A 317 -11.01 -19.82 2.27
CA ALA A 317 -12.04 -19.13 1.50
C ALA A 317 -11.63 -17.72 1.04
N PHE A 318 -10.65 -17.10 1.68
CA PHE A 318 -10.18 -15.76 1.34
C PHE A 318 -8.67 -15.74 1.07
N SER A 319 -8.33 -15.73 -0.22
CA SER A 319 -6.98 -15.81 -0.75
C SER A 319 -6.84 -14.97 -2.04
N GLU A 320 -5.63 -14.98 -2.62
CA GLU A 320 -5.29 -14.24 -3.83
C GLU A 320 -5.67 -12.76 -3.75
N VAL A 321 -5.30 -12.12 -2.64
CA VAL A 321 -5.59 -10.72 -2.33
C VAL A 321 -4.40 -10.10 -1.62
N ASP A 322 -4.16 -8.84 -1.90
CA ASP A 322 -3.19 -8.01 -1.20
C ASP A 322 -3.71 -6.59 -1.13
N ASN A 323 -3.45 -5.89 -0.04
CA ASN A 323 -3.78 -4.48 0.07
C ASN A 323 -2.80 -3.74 0.97
N THR A 324 -2.70 -2.44 0.74
CA THR A 324 -1.91 -1.58 1.59
C THR A 324 -2.77 -1.07 2.74
N CYS A 325 -2.11 -0.71 3.84
CA CYS A 325 -2.65 0.31 4.74
C CYS A 325 -3.00 1.60 3.98
N ARG A 326 -3.79 2.47 4.61
CA ARG A 326 -4.22 3.74 4.03
C ARG A 326 -3.22 4.86 4.27
N TRP A 327 -3.13 5.82 3.35
CA TRP A 327 -2.26 6.99 3.47
C TRP A 327 -3.00 8.28 3.12
N PRO A 328 -2.71 9.41 3.79
CA PRO A 328 -3.36 10.67 3.47
C PRO A 328 -2.82 11.29 2.17
N LEU A 329 -3.68 12.03 1.48
CA LEU A 329 -3.32 13.10 0.57
C LEU A 329 -3.90 14.40 1.12
N GLY A 330 -3.17 15.50 1.04
CA GLY A 330 -3.68 16.83 1.41
C GLY A 330 -3.64 17.18 2.90
N PHE A 331 -3.23 16.26 3.77
CA PHE A 331 -3.02 16.51 5.21
C PHE A 331 -1.92 15.64 5.81
N THR A 332 -1.52 15.96 7.04
CA THR A 332 -0.55 15.16 7.81
C THR A 332 -1.30 14.22 8.75
N ALA A 333 -1.11 12.90 8.58
CA ALA A 333 -1.71 11.91 9.47
C ALA A 333 -1.19 12.05 10.90
N THR A 334 -2.07 11.74 11.86
CA THR A 334 -1.77 11.76 13.30
C THR A 334 -1.56 10.37 13.88
N GLY A 335 -1.92 9.32 13.13
CA GLY A 335 -1.81 7.92 13.54
C GLY A 335 -3.07 7.40 14.19
N LYS A 336 -4.13 8.21 14.19
CA LYS A 336 -5.45 7.89 14.74
C LYS A 336 -6.48 7.62 13.66
N GLU A 337 -6.15 7.95 12.42
CA GLU A 337 -7.02 7.74 11.28
C GLU A 337 -7.16 6.22 11.02
N PRO A 338 -8.38 5.72 10.75
CA PRO A 338 -8.59 4.29 10.53
C PRO A 338 -7.73 3.74 9.38
N GLY A 339 -7.12 2.59 9.62
CA GLY A 339 -6.30 1.90 8.61
C GLY A 339 -5.00 2.60 8.22
N VAL A 340 -4.63 3.73 8.85
CA VAL A 340 -3.45 4.49 8.46
C VAL A 340 -2.18 3.66 8.57
N CYS A 341 -1.29 3.78 7.59
CA CYS A 341 0.01 3.14 7.67
C CYS A 341 0.79 3.59 8.91
N PRO A 342 1.69 2.75 9.44
CA PRO A 342 2.57 3.14 10.53
C PRO A 342 3.29 4.45 10.20
N ILE A 343 3.00 5.49 10.97
CA ILE A 343 3.65 6.78 10.78
C ILE A 343 5.12 6.61 11.19
N PRO A 344 6.07 6.87 10.28
CA PRO A 344 7.48 6.85 10.65
C PRO A 344 7.67 7.79 11.83
N ALA A 345 8.29 7.31 12.90
CA ALA A 345 8.64 8.17 14.03
C ALA A 345 9.32 9.42 13.46
N THR A 346 8.81 10.61 13.79
CA THR A 346 9.45 11.86 13.39
C THR A 346 10.92 11.72 13.71
N ALA A 347 11.79 11.77 12.70
CA ALA A 347 13.22 11.62 12.93
C ALA A 347 13.61 12.68 13.94
N THR A 348 13.90 12.27 15.18
CA THR A 348 14.44 13.16 16.19
C THR A 348 15.72 13.70 15.58
N SER A 349 15.75 14.98 15.22
CA SER A 349 16.97 15.63 14.76
C SER A 349 18.04 15.36 15.83
N THR A 350 18.95 14.44 15.54
CA THR A 350 20.07 14.16 16.42
C THR A 350 20.97 15.38 16.29
N ALA A 351 20.83 16.29 17.25
CA ALA A 351 21.67 17.46 17.36
C ALA A 351 23.13 17.02 17.26
N SER A 352 23.82 17.48 16.21
CA SER A 352 25.23 17.15 16.01
C SER A 352 26.08 18.05 16.92
N PRO A 353 27.08 17.50 17.63
CA PRO A 353 28.00 18.31 18.41
C PRO A 353 28.78 19.29 17.53
N GLY A 354 28.91 20.54 17.97
CA GLY A 354 29.71 21.58 17.35
C GLY A 354 30.98 21.90 18.15
N SER A 355 31.54 23.10 17.95
CA SER A 355 32.71 23.59 18.69
C SER A 355 32.59 25.05 19.14
N ILE A 356 33.26 25.39 20.25
CA ILE A 356 33.43 26.76 20.72
C ILE A 356 34.92 27.05 20.76
N GLY A 357 35.39 28.11 20.12
CA GLY A 357 36.81 28.42 20.06
C GLY A 357 37.09 29.92 20.02
N GLY A 358 38.36 30.27 20.02
CA GLY A 358 38.78 31.67 19.98
C GLY A 358 40.27 31.80 20.26
N PHE A 359 40.70 33.00 20.61
CA PHE A 359 42.07 33.28 20.97
C PHE A 359 42.18 34.38 22.02
N ALA A 360 43.28 34.38 22.77
CA ALA A 360 43.68 35.51 23.61
C ALA A 360 44.64 36.40 22.82
N TRP A 361 44.59 37.72 22.98
CA TRP A 361 45.54 38.64 22.33
C TRP A 361 45.86 39.85 23.19
N ASN A 362 46.97 40.52 22.87
CA ASN A 362 47.31 41.80 23.48
C ASN A 362 46.54 42.93 22.78
N ASP A 363 45.63 43.59 23.47
CA ASP A 363 44.92 44.75 22.95
C ASP A 363 45.66 46.01 23.40
N PHE A 364 46.60 46.46 22.57
CA PHE A 364 47.53 47.53 22.92
C PHE A 364 46.86 48.90 22.92
N ASN A 365 45.88 49.10 22.04
CA ASN A 365 45.18 50.38 21.89
C ASN A 365 43.83 50.43 22.62
N GLY A 366 43.40 49.33 23.24
CA GLY A 366 42.22 49.24 24.10
C GLY A 366 40.89 49.23 23.34
N ASN A 367 40.90 48.94 22.03
CA ASN A 367 39.71 49.02 21.19
C ASN A 367 38.93 47.70 21.06
N GLN A 368 39.43 46.62 21.66
CA GLN A 368 38.85 45.27 21.68
C GLN A 368 38.68 44.62 20.29
N ILE A 369 39.43 45.10 19.30
CA ILE A 369 39.44 44.57 17.93
C ILE A 369 40.86 44.08 17.66
N PHE A 370 41.03 42.80 17.38
CA PHE A 370 42.34 42.26 17.01
C PHE A 370 42.85 42.88 15.71
N GLN A 371 44.04 43.48 15.76
CA GLN A 371 44.65 44.19 14.63
C GLN A 371 46.03 43.63 14.25
N PRO A 372 46.54 43.88 13.04
CA PRO A 372 47.83 43.36 12.59
C PRO A 372 49.04 43.74 13.46
N SER A 373 48.96 44.83 14.23
CA SER A 373 50.00 45.27 15.18
C SER A 373 49.95 44.55 16.54
N GLU A 374 48.96 43.68 16.74
CA GLU A 374 48.71 42.94 17.96
C GLU A 374 49.07 41.47 17.77
N PHE A 375 49.42 40.80 18.88
CA PHE A 375 49.84 39.41 18.88
C PHE A 375 48.98 38.58 19.84
N LYS A 376 48.80 37.32 19.45
CA LYS A 376 48.06 36.34 20.24
C LYS A 376 48.89 35.90 21.45
N LEU A 377 48.20 35.60 22.55
CA LEU A 377 48.80 35.33 23.85
C LEU A 377 48.64 33.86 24.26
N PRO A 378 49.75 33.12 24.47
CA PRO A 378 49.69 31.78 25.03
C PRO A 378 49.44 31.80 26.55
N GLY A 379 48.87 30.73 27.08
CA GLY A 379 48.79 30.50 28.52
C GLY A 379 47.58 31.10 29.25
N ALA A 380 46.59 31.69 28.56
CA ALA A 380 45.32 32.05 29.19
C ALA A 380 44.51 30.78 29.48
N VAL A 381 44.03 30.61 30.72
CA VAL A 381 43.15 29.49 31.07
C VAL A 381 41.70 29.90 30.82
N ILE A 382 41.03 29.20 29.92
CA ILE A 382 39.65 29.45 29.49
C ILE A 382 38.74 28.37 30.05
N ARG A 383 37.63 28.78 30.66
CA ARG A 383 36.60 27.95 31.26
C ARG A 383 35.31 27.99 30.44
N LEU A 384 34.64 26.84 30.33
CA LEU A 384 33.35 26.67 29.68
C LEU A 384 32.29 26.21 30.69
N GLN A 385 31.16 26.91 30.70
CA GLN A 385 29.98 26.61 31.52
C GLN A 385 28.72 26.66 30.64
N PRO A 386 27.72 25.78 30.84
CA PRO A 386 26.44 25.90 30.17
C PRO A 386 25.63 27.08 30.75
N GLY A 387 24.70 27.63 29.97
CA GLY A 387 23.89 28.79 30.35
C GLY A 387 24.54 30.12 29.97
N SER A 388 23.80 31.22 30.16
CA SER A 388 24.35 32.57 29.92
C SER A 388 25.31 32.98 31.03
N CYS A 389 26.21 33.93 30.76
CA CYS A 389 27.11 34.45 31.79
C CYS A 389 26.43 35.21 32.94
N SER A 390 25.16 35.55 32.80
CA SER A 390 24.37 36.13 33.91
C SER A 390 23.86 35.06 34.89
N SER A 391 23.85 33.79 34.48
CA SER A 391 23.45 32.64 35.30
C SER A 391 24.15 31.36 34.82
N PRO A 392 25.49 31.27 34.95
CA PRO A 392 26.25 30.13 34.45
C PRO A 392 26.00 28.89 35.31
N GLY A 393 25.95 27.73 34.67
CA GLY A 393 25.92 26.42 35.33
C GLY A 393 27.29 25.97 35.84
N ALA A 394 27.39 24.70 36.22
CA ALA A 394 28.67 24.10 36.63
C ALA A 394 29.68 24.07 35.47
N GLU A 395 30.97 24.17 35.77
CA GLU A 395 32.02 24.02 34.77
C GLU A 395 31.96 22.64 34.10
N ILE A 396 32.00 22.64 32.77
CA ILE A 396 31.98 21.43 31.95
C ILE A 396 33.28 21.24 31.17
N GLY A 397 34.18 22.21 31.21
CA GLY A 397 35.50 22.10 30.60
C GLY A 397 36.38 23.32 30.88
N SER A 398 37.68 23.09 30.81
CA SER A 398 38.69 24.14 30.78
C SER A 398 39.77 23.76 29.77
N THR A 399 40.35 24.77 29.14
CA THR A 399 41.49 24.63 28.22
C THR A 399 42.42 25.82 28.38
N THR A 400 43.60 25.77 27.77
CA THR A 400 44.58 26.86 27.84
C THR A 400 44.94 27.29 26.43
N THR A 401 45.08 28.60 26.19
CA THR A 401 45.51 29.09 24.87
C THR A 401 46.90 28.56 24.53
N GLY A 402 47.02 27.96 23.34
CA GLY A 402 48.25 27.35 22.84
C GLY A 402 49.34 28.37 22.51
N ALA A 403 50.48 27.89 22.00
CA ALA A 403 51.60 28.76 21.60
C ALA A 403 51.23 29.79 20.51
N ASP A 404 50.23 29.47 19.71
CA ASP A 404 49.61 30.34 18.69
C ASP A 404 48.50 31.24 19.27
N GLY A 405 48.26 31.16 20.58
CA GLY A 405 47.25 31.87 21.37
C GLY A 405 45.80 31.44 21.10
N ASN A 406 45.58 30.39 20.32
CA ASN A 406 44.24 29.86 20.04
C ASN A 406 43.80 28.83 21.11
N TYR A 407 42.49 28.63 21.24
CA TYR A 407 41.91 27.55 22.04
C TYR A 407 40.62 27.04 21.39
N ALA A 408 40.22 25.81 21.73
CA ALA A 408 38.95 25.23 21.30
C ALA A 408 38.39 24.23 22.31
N PHE A 409 37.06 24.14 22.35
CA PHE A 409 36.25 23.08 22.94
C PHE A 409 35.47 22.41 21.81
N ASN A 410 35.66 21.09 21.64
CA ASN A 410 34.98 20.30 20.61
C ASN A 410 33.92 19.41 21.25
N GLY A 411 32.97 18.93 20.44
CA GLY A 411 31.93 18.02 20.93
C GLY A 411 30.86 18.72 21.77
N ILE A 412 30.61 20.01 21.51
CA ILE A 412 29.68 20.82 22.28
C ILE A 412 28.27 20.70 21.69
N MET A 413 27.33 20.19 22.48
CA MET A 413 25.94 20.10 22.05
C MET A 413 25.32 21.49 21.81
N PRO A 414 24.33 21.61 20.92
CA PRO A 414 23.62 22.87 20.72
C PRO A 414 23.07 23.44 22.03
N GLY A 415 23.27 24.72 22.24
CA GLY A 415 22.94 25.37 23.51
C GLY A 415 23.54 26.76 23.66
N THR A 416 23.31 27.35 24.82
CA THR A 416 23.94 28.62 25.23
C THR A 416 24.99 28.33 26.28
N TYR A 417 26.14 28.99 26.17
CA TYR A 417 27.30 28.77 27.01
C TYR A 417 27.92 30.09 27.46
N CYS A 418 28.48 30.07 28.66
CA CYS A 418 29.34 31.12 29.17
C CYS A 418 30.80 30.68 29.06
N VAL A 419 31.59 31.48 28.37
CA VAL A 419 33.03 31.29 28.23
C VAL A 419 33.73 32.39 29.01
N SER A 420 34.66 32.01 29.89
CA SER A 420 35.34 32.96 30.77
C SER A 420 36.83 32.70 30.89
N VAL A 421 37.60 33.75 31.11
CA VAL A 421 39.02 33.65 31.47
C VAL A 421 39.12 33.34 32.97
N ALA A 422 39.57 32.13 33.30
CA ALA A 422 39.83 31.69 34.66
C ALA A 422 41.19 32.20 35.19
N SER A 423 42.19 32.31 34.30
CA SER A 423 43.50 32.90 34.59
C SER A 423 44.05 33.62 33.37
N ALA A 424 44.59 34.82 33.57
CA ALA A 424 45.22 35.59 32.51
C ALA A 424 46.54 34.94 32.02
N PRO A 425 47.01 35.27 30.80
CA PRO A 425 48.34 34.90 30.33
C PRO A 425 49.46 35.32 31.31
N PRO A 426 50.54 34.53 31.41
CA PRO A 426 51.74 34.92 32.16
C PRO A 426 52.35 36.23 31.65
N GLY A 427 53.08 36.95 32.51
CA GLY A 427 53.77 38.19 32.11
C GLY A 427 53.05 39.48 32.53
N GLY A 428 52.08 39.41 33.45
CA GLY A 428 51.43 40.60 34.02
C GLY A 428 50.22 41.10 33.22
N TYR A 429 49.70 40.30 32.29
CA TYR A 429 48.49 40.62 31.55
C TYR A 429 47.25 40.62 32.45
N LYS A 430 46.32 41.52 32.13
CA LYS A 430 45.02 41.63 32.78
C LYS A 430 43.94 41.67 31.71
N SER A 431 42.75 41.15 31.99
CA SER A 431 41.62 41.28 31.07
C SER A 431 41.15 42.74 31.01
N ILE A 432 40.62 43.14 29.85
CA ILE A 432 39.99 44.45 29.68
C ILE A 432 38.61 44.46 30.37
N PRO A 433 38.25 45.51 31.13
CA PRO A 433 36.92 45.61 31.72
C PRO A 433 35.80 45.47 30.67
N GLY A 434 34.85 44.57 30.94
CA GLY A 434 33.71 44.31 30.06
C GLY A 434 33.97 43.34 28.90
N SER A 435 35.20 42.86 28.69
CA SER A 435 35.51 41.90 27.62
C SER A 435 35.39 40.43 28.03
N ASN A 436 35.28 40.17 29.34
CA ASN A 436 35.18 38.85 29.97
C ASN A 436 34.13 38.90 31.11
N PRO A 437 33.21 37.94 31.24
CA PRO A 437 33.00 36.75 30.40
C PRO A 437 32.13 36.98 29.15
N LYS A 438 32.04 36.00 28.24
CA LYS A 438 31.25 36.05 26.98
C LYS A 438 30.19 34.96 26.93
N THR A 439 28.94 35.35 26.63
CA THR A 439 27.86 34.40 26.32
C THR A 439 27.84 34.10 24.83
N VAL A 440 27.81 32.82 24.46
CA VAL A 440 27.73 32.36 23.07
C VAL A 440 26.62 31.33 22.92
N SER A 441 26.02 31.25 21.74
CA SER A 441 25.01 30.25 21.40
C SER A 441 25.47 29.46 20.18
N ILE A 442 25.31 28.15 20.24
CA ILE A 442 25.74 27.22 19.19
C ILE A 442 24.54 26.38 18.72
N GLY A 443 24.34 26.30 17.40
CA GLY A 443 23.36 25.42 16.75
C GLY A 443 23.93 24.04 16.42
N SER A 444 23.10 23.14 15.88
CA SER A 444 23.52 21.78 15.47
C SER A 444 24.69 21.81 14.49
N GLY A 445 25.81 21.17 14.85
CA GLY A 445 27.06 21.15 14.07
C GLY A 445 27.75 22.50 13.90
N GLY A 446 27.32 23.54 14.64
CA GLY A 446 27.81 24.91 14.49
C GLY A 446 29.19 25.17 15.11
N HIS A 447 29.67 26.40 14.93
CA HIS A 447 30.83 26.95 15.63
C HIS A 447 30.45 28.27 16.30
N ALA A 448 31.04 28.57 17.47
CA ALA A 448 30.92 29.89 18.10
C ALA A 448 32.27 30.43 18.56
N ASP A 449 32.51 31.70 18.26
CA ASP A 449 33.74 32.42 18.58
C ASP A 449 33.66 33.15 19.95
N ALA A 450 34.71 33.01 20.75
CA ALA A 450 34.89 33.70 22.03
C ALA A 450 36.35 34.10 22.27
N SER A 451 36.82 35.18 21.64
CA SER A 451 38.18 35.67 21.84
C SER A 451 38.26 36.70 22.99
N PHE A 452 39.41 36.77 23.69
CA PHE A 452 39.59 37.64 24.86
C PHE A 452 40.78 38.61 24.73
N PRO A 453 40.56 39.94 24.80
CA PRO A 453 41.63 40.93 24.81
C PRO A 453 42.22 41.13 26.20
N PHE A 454 43.53 41.35 26.23
CA PHE A 454 44.30 41.64 27.44
C PHE A 454 45.17 42.88 27.28
N TRP A 455 45.36 43.62 28.37
CA TRP A 455 46.30 44.72 28.46
C TRP A 455 47.41 44.35 29.46
N ILE A 456 48.58 44.98 29.32
CA ILE A 456 49.72 44.82 30.21
C ILE A 456 50.11 46.20 30.75
N ILE A 457 50.46 46.26 32.04
CA ILE A 457 51.01 47.47 32.64
C ILE A 457 52.51 47.22 32.82
N ILE A 458 53.34 47.92 32.03
CA ILE A 458 54.79 47.91 32.18
C ILE A 458 55.14 49.04 33.14
N TYR A 459 55.70 48.70 34.31
CA TYR A 459 56.20 49.65 35.30
C TYR A 459 57.68 49.94 35.09
#